data_AF-B4G0B0-F1
#
_entry.id   AF-B4G0B0-F1
#
_cell.length_a   1.000
_cell.length_b   1.000
_cell.length_c   1.000
_cell.angle_alpha   90.00
_cell.angle_beta   90.00
_cell.angle_gamma   90.00
#
_symmetry.space_group_name_H-M   'P 1'
#
loop_
_entity.id
_entity.type
_entity.pdbx_description
1 polymer ?
#
loop_
_entity_poly.entity_id
_entity_poly.type
_entity_poly.pdbx_seq_one_letter_code
_entity_poly.pdbx_strand_id
1 'polypeptide(L)'
;MRVLSVAVALVVVVAAACLAAPRGADGAGECGATPPDTVALRLAPCASAAEDPGSAPSGSCCSAVHAIGKQSPRCLCAVMLSNTARSAGIKAEVAITIPKRCNLADRPVGYKCGDYTLP
;
A
#
# COMPACT_ATOMS: atom_id res chain seq x y z
N MET A 1 39.42 -41.39 -7.73
CA MET A 1 39.85 -40.29 -6.84
C MET A 1 39.64 -38.91 -7.48
N ARG A 2 40.15 -38.65 -8.69
CA ARG A 2 39.94 -37.36 -9.41
C ARG A 2 38.47 -37.02 -9.67
N VAL A 3 37.67 -37.98 -10.12
CA VAL A 3 36.22 -37.81 -10.39
C VAL A 3 35.42 -37.50 -9.12
N LEU A 4 35.79 -38.16 -8.01
CA LEU A 4 35.18 -37.93 -6.70
C LEU A 4 35.54 -36.53 -6.15
N SER A 5 36.76 -36.05 -6.42
CA SER A 5 37.22 -34.72 -6.02
C SER A 5 36.47 -33.61 -6.78
N VAL A 6 36.23 -33.83 -8.09
CA VAL A 6 35.46 -32.91 -8.95
C VAL A 6 33.99 -32.88 -8.52
N ALA A 7 33.39 -34.04 -8.22
CA ALA A 7 32.02 -34.12 -7.76
C ALA A 7 31.83 -33.39 -6.42
N VAL A 8 32.74 -33.58 -5.47
CA VAL A 8 32.69 -32.89 -4.16
C VAL A 8 32.85 -31.38 -4.33
N ALA A 9 33.78 -30.91 -5.17
CA ALA A 9 33.96 -29.49 -5.43
C ALA A 9 32.70 -28.85 -6.04
N LEU A 10 32.04 -29.55 -6.97
CA LEU A 10 30.84 -29.05 -7.64
C LEU A 10 29.65 -28.98 -6.68
N VAL A 11 29.49 -29.96 -5.79
CA VAL A 11 28.46 -29.95 -4.73
C VAL A 11 28.68 -28.79 -3.74
N VAL A 12 29.93 -28.52 -3.36
CA VAL A 12 30.27 -27.42 -2.43
C VAL A 12 29.99 -26.06 -3.05
N VAL A 13 30.31 -25.87 -4.34
CA VAL A 13 30.05 -24.61 -5.05
C VAL A 13 28.54 -24.35 -5.20
N VAL A 14 27.75 -25.40 -5.49
CA VAL A 14 26.28 -25.28 -5.58
C VAL A 14 25.67 -24.97 -4.20
N ALA A 15 26.14 -25.61 -3.13
CA ALA A 15 25.67 -25.33 -1.77
C ALA A 15 25.99 -23.89 -1.32
N ALA A 16 27.16 -23.35 -1.68
CA ALA A 16 27.54 -21.97 -1.38
C ALA A 16 26.70 -20.94 -2.15
N ALA A 17 26.33 -21.23 -3.41
CA ALA A 17 25.47 -20.37 -4.22
C ALA A 17 24.05 -20.23 -3.65
N CYS A 18 23.51 -21.27 -3.02
CA CYS A 18 22.19 -21.22 -2.36
C CYS A 18 22.16 -20.31 -1.12
N LEU A 19 23.30 -20.10 -0.46
CA LEU A 19 23.41 -19.23 0.73
C LEU A 19 23.60 -17.75 0.38
N ALA A 20 23.99 -17.46 -0.86
CA ALA A 20 24.21 -16.11 -1.38
C ALA A 20 22.98 -15.51 -2.08
N ALA A 21 21.82 -16.19 -2.02
CA ALA A 21 20.58 -15.57 -2.46
C ALA A 21 20.37 -14.28 -1.63
N PRO A 22 20.29 -13.10 -2.28
CA PRO A 22 20.03 -11.87 -1.56
C PRO A 22 18.70 -12.07 -0.83
N ARG A 23 18.76 -12.10 0.49
CA ARG A 23 17.57 -11.98 1.34
C ARG A 23 16.86 -10.73 0.84
N GLY A 24 15.64 -10.91 0.32
CA GLY A 24 14.84 -9.81 -0.20
C GLY A 24 14.90 -8.66 0.79
N ALA A 25 15.31 -7.49 0.32
CA ALA A 25 15.21 -6.29 1.12
C ALA A 25 13.71 -6.07 1.37
N ASP A 26 13.23 -6.42 2.56
CA ASP A 26 11.95 -5.96 3.07
C ASP A 26 12.09 -4.44 3.30
N GLY A 27 12.08 -3.70 2.20
CA GLY A 27 11.84 -2.27 2.22
C GLY A 27 10.41 -2.09 2.68
N ALA A 28 10.24 -1.76 3.96
CA ALA A 28 8.95 -1.37 4.49
C ALA A 28 8.35 -0.30 3.57
N GLY A 29 7.26 -0.65 2.89
CA GLY A 29 6.61 0.22 1.91
C GLY A 29 5.94 1.41 2.58
N GLU A 30 5.12 2.14 1.83
CA GLU A 30 4.42 3.32 2.34
C GLU A 30 3.50 3.03 3.54
N CYS A 31 3.10 1.77 3.70
CA CYS A 31 2.27 1.23 4.78
C CYS A 31 3.04 0.29 5.73
N GLY A 32 4.37 0.40 5.79
CA GLY A 32 5.23 -0.45 6.61
C GLY A 32 5.38 -1.86 6.02
N ALA A 33 5.26 -2.88 6.86
CA ALA A 33 5.36 -4.29 6.44
C ALA A 33 4.12 -4.80 5.66
N THR A 34 3.01 -4.07 5.69
CA THR A 34 1.79 -4.43 4.94
C THR A 34 1.75 -3.65 3.62
N PRO A 35 1.52 -4.31 2.48
CA PRO A 35 1.42 -3.59 1.21
C PRO A 35 0.14 -2.73 1.16
N PRO A 36 0.16 -1.57 0.48
CA PRO A 36 -0.97 -0.65 0.43
C PRO A 36 -2.22 -1.28 -0.19
N ASP A 37 -2.08 -2.18 -1.17
CA ASP A 37 -3.19 -2.93 -1.77
C ASP A 37 -3.96 -3.76 -0.73
N THR A 38 -3.27 -4.39 0.24
CA THR A 38 -3.94 -5.13 1.32
C THR A 38 -4.63 -4.19 2.31
N VAL A 39 -4.05 -3.03 2.59
CA VAL A 39 -4.68 -2.02 3.44
C VAL A 39 -5.91 -1.41 2.75
N ALA A 40 -5.90 -1.29 1.42
CA ALA A 40 -7.01 -0.77 0.63
C ALA A 40 -8.30 -1.59 0.77
N LEU A 41 -8.20 -2.89 1.06
CA LEU A 41 -9.37 -3.73 1.36
C LEU A 41 -10.15 -3.21 2.58
N ARG A 42 -9.51 -2.51 3.52
CA ARG A 42 -10.20 -1.88 4.66
C ARG A 42 -11.03 -0.66 4.27
N LEU A 43 -10.82 -0.12 3.07
CA LEU A 43 -11.62 0.95 2.48
C LEU A 43 -12.78 0.43 1.62
N ALA A 44 -13.07 -0.88 1.62
CA ALA A 44 -14.30 -1.42 1.02
C ALA A 44 -15.59 -0.63 1.39
N PRO A 45 -15.84 -0.22 2.65
CA PRO A 45 -17.01 0.60 2.98
C PRO A 45 -17.00 2.02 2.38
N CYS A 46 -15.88 2.44 1.79
CA CYS A 46 -15.74 3.70 1.07
C CYS A 46 -16.07 3.60 -0.42
N ALA A 47 -16.28 2.40 -0.99
CA ALA A 47 -16.44 2.20 -2.42
C ALA A 47 -17.41 3.21 -3.06
N SER A 48 -18.64 3.28 -2.55
CA SER A 48 -19.66 4.20 -3.07
C SER A 48 -19.26 5.67 -3.01
N ALA A 49 -18.55 6.08 -1.96
CA ALA A 49 -18.05 7.46 -1.80
C ALA A 49 -16.77 7.74 -2.59
N ALA A 50 -16.06 6.69 -2.99
CA ALA A 50 -14.86 6.74 -3.80
C ALA A 50 -15.18 6.71 -5.31
N GLU A 51 -16.29 6.09 -5.69
CA GLU A 51 -16.83 6.06 -7.04
C GLU A 51 -17.60 7.35 -7.39
N ASP A 52 -18.42 7.84 -6.45
CA ASP A 52 -19.27 9.02 -6.65
C ASP A 52 -18.89 10.18 -5.70
N PRO A 53 -18.45 11.33 -6.24
CA PRO A 53 -18.14 12.52 -5.43
C PRO A 53 -19.36 13.12 -4.71
N GLY A 54 -20.59 12.78 -5.13
CA GLY A 54 -21.84 13.16 -4.47
C GLY A 54 -22.25 12.23 -3.32
N SER A 55 -21.82 10.97 -3.33
CA SER A 55 -22.28 9.94 -2.39
C SER A 55 -21.61 10.02 -1.01
N ALA A 56 -22.37 10.36 0.04
CA ALA A 56 -21.80 10.61 1.36
C ALA A 56 -21.04 9.38 1.92
N PRO A 57 -19.83 9.55 2.47
CA PRO A 57 -19.08 8.45 3.07
C PRO A 57 -19.78 7.93 4.32
N SER A 58 -19.75 6.61 4.49
CA SER A 58 -20.27 5.94 5.69
C SER A 58 -19.39 6.22 6.92
N GLY A 59 -19.96 6.10 8.13
CA GLY A 59 -19.17 6.26 9.36
C GLY A 59 -18.02 5.25 9.48
N SER A 60 -18.20 4.02 8.98
CA SER A 60 -17.15 2.99 8.91
C SER A 60 -16.05 3.37 7.91
N CYS A 61 -16.41 3.92 6.75
CA CYS A 61 -15.45 4.49 5.80
C CYS A 61 -14.60 5.58 6.48
N CYS A 62 -15.23 6.56 7.10
CA CYS A 62 -14.51 7.67 7.72
C CYS A 62 -13.61 7.22 8.87
N SER A 63 -14.05 6.23 9.65
CA SER A 63 -13.23 5.64 10.72
C SER A 63 -11.98 4.95 10.16
N ALA A 64 -12.11 4.19 9.07
CA ALA A 64 -10.99 3.53 8.41
C ALA A 64 -9.99 4.54 7.81
N VAL A 65 -10.49 5.54 7.09
CA VAL A 65 -9.68 6.62 6.51
C VAL A 65 -8.94 7.38 7.61
N HIS A 66 -9.61 7.70 8.71
CA HIS A 66 -9.00 8.40 9.84
C HIS A 66 -7.91 7.56 10.50
N ALA A 67 -8.15 6.26 10.73
CA ALA A 67 -7.16 5.38 11.32
C ALA A 67 -5.88 5.29 10.48
N ILE A 68 -6.02 5.08 9.16
CA ILE A 68 -4.87 5.00 8.24
C ILE A 68 -4.16 6.34 8.14
N GLY A 69 -4.90 7.43 7.94
CA GLY A 69 -4.33 8.77 7.80
C GLY A 69 -3.60 9.26 9.04
N LYS A 70 -4.11 8.94 10.23
CA LYS A 70 -3.47 9.25 11.51
C LYS A 70 -2.19 8.45 11.73
N GLN A 71 -2.14 7.20 11.26
CA GLN A 71 -0.93 6.39 11.33
C GLN A 71 0.14 6.86 10.36
N SER A 72 -0.22 7.02 9.08
CA SER A 72 0.63 7.76 8.16
C SER A 72 -0.16 8.34 6.98
N PRO A 73 0.04 9.64 6.68
CA PRO A 73 -0.55 10.27 5.51
C PRO A 73 -0.01 9.65 4.21
N ARG A 74 1.23 9.18 4.24
CA ARG A 74 1.87 8.47 3.13
C ARG A 74 1.18 7.15 2.80
N CYS A 75 0.88 6.31 3.79
CA CYS A 75 0.12 5.07 3.57
C CYS A 75 -1.28 5.39 3.04
N LEU A 76 -1.95 6.42 3.57
CA LEU A 76 -3.27 6.79 3.09
C LEU A 76 -3.24 7.15 1.59
N CYS A 77 -2.25 7.95 1.16
CA CYS A 77 -2.03 8.23 -0.26
C CYS A 77 -1.82 6.95 -1.07
N ALA A 78 -0.91 6.09 -0.62
CA ALA A 78 -0.58 4.83 -1.29
C ALA A 78 -1.81 3.93 -1.46
N VAL A 79 -2.64 3.87 -0.43
CA VAL A 79 -3.90 3.13 -0.41
C VAL A 79 -4.90 3.71 -1.42
N MET A 80 -5.09 5.02 -1.44
CA MET A 80 -6.04 5.67 -2.37
C MET A 80 -5.59 5.59 -3.83
N LEU A 81 -4.28 5.52 -4.09
CA LEU A 81 -3.69 5.39 -5.42
C LEU A 81 -3.35 3.93 -5.81
N SER A 82 -3.64 2.97 -4.93
CA SER A 82 -3.29 1.55 -5.09
C SER A 82 -3.93 0.89 -6.31
N ASN A 83 -3.37 -0.25 -6.75
CA ASN A 83 -3.93 -1.04 -7.84
C ASN A 83 -5.28 -1.62 -7.45
N THR A 84 -5.46 -1.99 -6.18
CA THR A 84 -6.76 -2.43 -5.65
C THR A 84 -7.82 -1.35 -5.80
N ALA A 85 -7.53 -0.10 -5.45
CA ALA A 85 -8.48 1.01 -5.64
C ALA A 85 -8.82 1.19 -7.13
N ARG A 86 -7.81 1.21 -8.00
CA ARG A 86 -8.00 1.36 -9.46
C ARG A 86 -8.83 0.22 -10.05
N SER A 87 -8.54 -1.02 -9.65
CA SER A 87 -9.27 -2.21 -10.12
C SER A 87 -10.73 -2.22 -9.66
N ALA A 88 -11.04 -1.55 -8.55
CA ALA A 88 -12.39 -1.35 -8.06
C ALA A 88 -13.14 -0.19 -8.76
N GLY A 89 -12.57 0.41 -9.81
CA GLY A 89 -13.20 1.53 -10.55
C GLY A 89 -13.11 2.89 -9.84
N ILE A 90 -12.33 2.98 -8.76
CA ILE A 90 -12.18 4.20 -7.98
C ILE A 90 -11.25 5.18 -8.72
N LYS A 91 -11.71 6.42 -8.87
CA LYS A 91 -10.92 7.52 -9.42
C LYS A 91 -10.11 8.18 -8.31
N ALA A 92 -8.82 8.37 -8.54
CA ALA A 92 -7.92 8.99 -7.57
C ALA A 92 -8.39 10.41 -7.20
N GLU A 93 -8.93 11.16 -8.17
CA GLU A 93 -9.48 12.50 -7.98
C GLU A 93 -10.61 12.55 -6.95
N VAL A 94 -11.43 11.50 -6.90
CA VAL A 94 -12.56 11.41 -5.97
C VAL A 94 -12.08 10.87 -4.62
N ALA A 95 -11.23 9.84 -4.62
CA ALA A 95 -10.72 9.19 -3.42
C ALA A 95 -10.01 10.18 -2.48
N ILE A 96 -9.12 11.04 -3.01
CA ILE A 96 -8.38 12.04 -2.22
C ILE A 96 -9.27 13.08 -1.51
N THR A 97 -10.53 13.22 -1.94
CA THR A 97 -11.50 14.13 -1.31
C THR A 97 -12.23 13.49 -0.14
N ILE A 98 -12.20 12.16 0.00
CA ILE A 98 -12.90 11.44 1.09
C ILE A 98 -12.52 11.97 2.48
N PRO A 99 -11.23 12.24 2.82
CA PRO A 99 -10.89 12.78 4.13
C PRO A 99 -11.56 14.13 4.42
N LYS A 100 -11.79 14.95 3.38
CA LYS A 100 -12.54 16.21 3.48
C LYS A 100 -14.02 15.95 3.73
N ARG A 101 -14.61 15.03 2.97
CA ARG A 101 -16.04 14.68 3.02
C ARG A 101 -16.41 14.01 4.34
N CYS A 102 -15.46 13.30 4.94
CA CYS A 102 -15.53 12.76 6.30
C CYS A 102 -15.35 13.81 7.40
N ASN A 103 -15.06 15.07 7.06
CA ASN A 103 -14.84 16.16 7.99
C ASN A 103 -13.82 15.83 9.09
N LEU A 104 -12.70 15.19 8.72
CA LEU A 104 -11.65 14.81 9.66
C LEU A 104 -10.83 16.05 10.06
N ALA A 105 -10.83 16.39 11.35
CA ALA A 105 -10.15 17.57 11.88
C ALA A 105 -8.61 17.50 11.73
N ASP A 106 -8.02 16.33 11.99
CA ASP A 106 -6.57 16.10 11.96
C ASP A 106 -6.04 15.70 10.58
N ARG A 107 -6.77 16.08 9.53
CA ARG A 107 -6.44 15.73 8.16
C ARG A 107 -5.19 16.49 7.68
N PRO A 108 -4.25 15.82 6.98
CA PRO A 108 -3.04 16.45 6.45
C PRO A 108 -3.37 17.29 5.19
N VAL A 109 -3.97 18.47 5.39
CA VAL A 109 -4.31 19.43 4.32
C VAL A 109 -3.02 19.87 3.60
N GLY A 110 -3.04 19.86 2.28
CA GLY A 110 -1.87 20.24 1.46
C GLY A 110 -0.82 19.13 1.29
N TYR A 111 -1.07 17.92 1.81
CA TYR A 111 -0.15 16.79 1.61
C TYR A 111 -0.22 16.28 0.17
N LYS A 112 0.96 16.06 -0.44
CA LYS A 112 1.10 15.61 -1.83
C LYS A 112 1.07 14.08 -1.94
N CYS A 113 0.06 13.56 -2.63
CA CYS A 113 -0.05 12.17 -3.08
C CYS A 113 0.35 12.07 -4.57
N GLY A 114 1.65 12.18 -4.88
CA GLY A 114 2.12 12.26 -6.27
C GLY A 114 1.61 13.55 -6.93
N ASP A 115 0.85 13.42 -8.02
CA ASP A 115 0.25 14.54 -8.75
C ASP A 115 -0.97 15.16 -8.05
N TYR A 116 -1.50 14.49 -7.02
CA TYR A 116 -2.68 14.93 -6.28
C TYR A 116 -2.28 15.60 -4.96
N THR A 117 -3.10 16.53 -4.49
CA THR A 117 -2.93 17.17 -3.17
C THR A 117 -4.20 16.96 -2.37
N LEU A 118 -4.09 16.50 -1.12
CA LEU A 118 -5.25 16.42 -0.23
C LEU A 118 -5.81 17.83 0.00
N PRO A 119 -7.09 18.09 -0.38
CA PRO A 119 -7.69 19.44 -0.31
C PRO A 119 -8.02 19.89 1.13
#